data_AF-S0DST1-F1
#
_entry.id   AF-S0DST1-F1
#
_cell.length_a   1.000
_cell.length_b   1.000
_cell.length_c   1.000
_cell.angle_alpha   90.00
_cell.angle_beta   90.00
_cell.angle_gamma   90.00
#
_symmetry.space_group_name_H-M   'P 1'
#
loop_
_entity.id
_entity.type
_entity.pdbx_description
1 polymer ?
#
loop_
_entity_poly.entity_id
_entity_poly.type
_entity_poly.pdbx_seq_one_letter_code
_entity_poly.pdbx_strand_id
1 'polypeptide(L)'
;MSQFDSEHQDAAEATCPGIAYKDLSPEQQEMSDILYKMEQHDLDLLGIVHLGHDGVFRYLDAERNIHYAIALRPALIKALLDRGPYDDEEEAVFRGVDGTKVPKEQWYNPPRGILPEPLSEEHRKEGREFIQKNKDKIDKNREASKNYKDHLVYIESDHKLG
;
A
#
# COMPACT_ATOMS: atom_id res chain seq x y z
N MET A 1 5.47 -53.58 10.85
CA MET A 1 6.37 -53.25 9.72
C MET A 1 5.50 -52.93 8.51
N SER A 2 5.42 -51.66 8.14
CA SER A 2 5.50 -51.17 6.76
C SER A 2 5.46 -49.65 6.86
N GLN A 3 6.60 -49.04 6.58
CA GLN A 3 6.81 -47.60 6.52
C GLN A 3 6.11 -47.02 5.30
N PHE A 4 5.53 -45.84 5.45
CA PHE A 4 5.42 -44.85 4.38
C PHE A 4 5.77 -43.51 5.01
N ASP A 5 7.07 -43.29 5.13
CA ASP A 5 7.67 -41.98 5.30
C ASP A 5 7.38 -41.20 4.02
N SER A 6 6.45 -40.24 4.08
CA SER A 6 6.29 -39.23 3.04
C SER A 6 7.04 -38.01 3.50
N GLU A 7 8.21 -37.82 2.90
CA GLU A 7 9.09 -36.68 3.03
C GLU A 7 8.30 -35.37 2.94
N HIS A 8 8.17 -34.66 4.06
CA HIS A 8 7.95 -33.22 4.03
C HIS A 8 9.27 -32.61 3.54
N GLN A 9 9.36 -32.41 2.23
CA GLN A 9 10.35 -31.51 1.67
C GLN A 9 10.00 -30.11 2.16
N ASP A 10 10.84 -29.60 3.07
CA ASP A 10 11.02 -28.18 3.33
C ASP A 10 11.28 -27.49 1.99
N ALA A 11 10.21 -26.96 1.39
CA ALA A 11 10.36 -25.91 0.40
C ALA A 11 10.86 -24.69 1.18
N ALA A 12 12.18 -24.49 1.15
CA ALA A 12 12.79 -23.26 1.63
C ALA A 12 12.10 -22.10 0.91
N GLU A 13 11.22 -21.38 1.62
CA GLU A 13 10.74 -20.06 1.22
C GLU A 13 11.99 -19.24 0.89
N ALA A 14 12.17 -18.94 -0.39
CA ALA A 14 13.13 -17.96 -0.84
C ALA A 14 12.66 -16.62 -0.28
N THR A 15 13.07 -16.30 0.95
CA THR A 15 12.85 -14.99 1.55
C THR A 15 13.59 -13.99 0.67
N CYS A 16 12.83 -13.25 -0.14
CA CYS A 16 13.38 -12.15 -0.94
C CYS A 16 14.08 -11.21 0.05
N PRO A 17 15.41 -11.06 0.01
CA PRO A 17 16.12 -10.21 0.94
C PRO A 17 15.66 -8.77 0.66
N GLY A 18 15.11 -8.11 1.69
CA GLY A 18 14.67 -6.73 1.54
C GLY A 18 15.80 -5.82 1.05
N ILE A 19 15.45 -4.80 0.27
CA ILE A 19 16.38 -3.91 -0.42
C ILE A 19 16.51 -2.61 0.38
N ALA A 20 17.73 -2.15 0.64
CA ALA A 20 17.93 -0.87 1.31
C ALA A 20 17.51 0.28 0.39
N TYR A 21 16.94 1.35 0.96
CA TYR A 21 16.42 2.49 0.19
C TYR A 21 17.40 3.04 -0.86
N LYS A 22 18.68 3.17 -0.50
CA LYS A 22 19.74 3.68 -1.39
C LYS A 22 19.99 2.82 -2.63
N ASP A 23 19.63 1.54 -2.57
CA ASP A 23 19.86 0.53 -3.62
C ASP A 23 18.58 0.27 -4.45
N LEU A 24 17.46 0.92 -4.13
CA LEU A 24 16.22 0.88 -4.90
C LEU A 24 16.34 1.62 -6.24
N SER A 25 15.52 1.23 -7.21
CA SER A 25 15.32 2.04 -8.42
C SER A 25 14.74 3.42 -8.09
N PRO A 26 14.92 4.44 -8.95
CA PRO A 26 14.37 5.77 -8.72
C PRO A 26 12.86 5.77 -8.46
N GLU A 27 12.10 4.97 -9.20
CA GLU A 27 10.65 4.80 -9.02
C GLU A 27 10.31 4.22 -7.64
N GLN A 28 11.07 3.23 -7.17
CA GLN A 28 10.84 2.63 -5.85
C GLN A 28 11.24 3.56 -4.70
N GLN A 29 12.27 4.39 -4.88
CA GLN A 29 12.61 5.46 -3.93
C GLN A 29 11.50 6.50 -3.85
N GLU A 30 11.03 6.98 -5.01
CA GLU A 30 9.93 7.95 -5.11
C GLU A 30 8.65 7.38 -4.48
N MET A 31 8.35 6.10 -4.71
CA MET A 31 7.20 5.44 -4.09
C MET A 31 7.35 5.34 -2.57
N SER A 32 8.55 5.08 -2.03
CA SER A 32 8.79 5.09 -0.58
C SER A 32 8.59 6.47 0.02
N ASP A 33 9.04 7.53 -0.66
CA ASP A 33 8.86 8.91 -0.22
C ASP A 33 7.37 9.30 -0.22
N ILE A 34 6.59 8.84 -1.21
CA ILE A 34 5.14 9.05 -1.28
C ILE A 34 4.41 8.32 -0.14
N LEU A 35 4.72 7.04 0.12
CA LEU A 35 4.11 6.30 1.23
C LEU A 35 4.41 6.96 2.57
N TYR A 36 5.67 7.35 2.81
CA TYR A 36 6.04 8.04 4.04
C TYR A 36 5.30 9.37 4.21
N LYS A 37 5.20 10.17 3.15
CA LYS A 37 4.45 11.44 3.18
C LYS A 37 2.97 11.19 3.48
N MET A 38 2.41 10.12 2.94
CA MET A 38 1.03 9.72 3.19
C MET A 38 0.80 9.28 4.65
N GLU A 39 1.71 8.50 5.25
CA GLU A 39 1.63 8.10 6.67
C GLU A 39 1.57 9.32 7.62
N GLN A 40 2.12 10.47 7.23
CA GLN A 40 2.01 11.71 8.02
C GLN A 40 0.57 12.24 8.11
N HIS A 41 -0.30 11.85 7.16
CA HIS A 41 -1.72 12.19 7.16
C HIS A 41 -2.59 11.18 7.90
N ASP A 42 -2.03 10.08 8.41
CA ASP A 42 -2.79 9.10 9.18
C ASP A 42 -3.11 9.64 10.59
N LEU A 43 -4.26 10.31 10.67
CA LEU A 43 -4.70 11.03 11.87
C LEU A 43 -5.44 10.13 12.85
N ASP A 44 -6.15 9.12 12.38
CA ASP A 44 -7.04 8.28 13.19
C ASP A 44 -6.72 6.79 13.16
N LEU A 45 -5.81 6.31 12.29
CA LEU A 45 -5.46 4.90 12.08
C LEU A 45 -6.65 4.00 11.67
N LEU A 46 -7.76 4.62 11.27
CA LEU A 46 -8.95 3.97 10.72
C LEU A 46 -9.11 4.29 9.23
N GLY A 47 -8.29 5.20 8.73
CA GLY A 47 -8.16 5.48 7.32
C GLY A 47 -7.58 4.32 6.52
N ILE A 48 -7.71 4.45 5.20
CA ILE A 48 -7.17 3.51 4.24
C ILE A 48 -6.41 4.25 3.14
N VAL A 49 -5.50 3.50 2.56
CA VAL A 49 -4.82 3.87 1.33
C VAL A 49 -5.57 3.25 0.17
N HIS A 50 -5.87 4.04 -0.86
CA HIS A 50 -6.62 3.58 -2.01
C HIS A 50 -5.98 4.06 -3.31
N LEU A 51 -5.55 3.12 -4.15
CA LEU A 51 -5.24 3.39 -5.55
C LEU A 51 -6.53 3.24 -6.37
N GLY A 52 -7.09 4.37 -6.82
CA GLY A 52 -8.26 4.33 -7.70
C GLY A 52 -7.91 3.76 -9.08
N HIS A 53 -8.90 3.18 -9.76
CA HIS A 53 -8.75 2.76 -11.16
C HIS A 53 -8.50 3.93 -12.14
N ASP A 54 -8.56 5.16 -11.64
CA ASP A 54 -8.14 6.38 -12.32
C ASP A 54 -6.63 6.66 -12.20
N GLY A 55 -5.88 5.83 -11.47
CA GLY A 55 -4.44 5.99 -11.25
C GLY A 55 -4.09 7.03 -10.19
N VAL A 56 -5.07 7.54 -9.45
CA VAL A 56 -4.84 8.50 -8.36
C VAL A 56 -4.83 7.77 -7.02
N PHE A 57 -3.72 7.92 -6.32
CA PHE A 57 -3.46 7.33 -5.02
C PHE A 57 -3.91 8.27 -3.92
N ARG A 58 -4.75 7.77 -3.00
CA ARG A 58 -5.46 8.59 -2.00
C ARG A 58 -5.29 7.98 -0.62
N TYR A 59 -5.21 8.85 0.38
CA TYR A 59 -5.46 8.48 1.77
C TYR A 59 -6.83 9.02 2.18
N LEU A 60 -7.66 8.11 2.69
CA LEU A 60 -9.06 8.30 3.03
C LEU A 60 -9.22 8.05 4.52
N ASP A 61 -10.01 8.86 5.24
CA ASP A 61 -10.39 8.50 6.62
C ASP A 61 -11.50 7.42 6.66
N ALA A 62 -11.98 7.11 7.86
CA ALA A 62 -13.04 6.13 8.08
C ALA A 62 -14.36 6.48 7.37
N GLU A 63 -14.61 7.76 7.08
CA GLU A 63 -15.79 8.29 6.38
C GLU A 63 -15.52 8.50 4.88
N ARG A 64 -14.32 8.17 4.40
CA ARG A 64 -13.84 8.34 3.02
C ARG A 64 -13.64 9.80 2.61
N ASN A 65 -13.43 10.71 3.56
CA ASN A 65 -12.90 12.02 3.22
C ASN A 65 -11.43 11.89 2.79
N ILE A 66 -11.06 12.61 1.74
CA ILE A 66 -9.72 12.54 1.15
C ILE A 66 -8.82 13.57 1.84
N HIS A 67 -7.81 13.13 2.59
CA HIS A 67 -6.84 14.04 3.25
C HIS A 67 -5.57 14.23 2.44
N TYR A 68 -5.22 13.26 1.61
CA TYR A 68 -4.07 13.30 0.72
C TYR A 68 -4.39 12.60 -0.60
N ALA A 69 -3.96 13.19 -1.71
CA ALA A 69 -4.09 12.58 -3.02
C ALA A 69 -2.89 12.95 -3.90
N ILE A 70 -2.46 11.99 -4.71
CA ILE A 70 -1.41 12.17 -5.71
C ILE A 70 -1.71 11.32 -6.95
N ALA A 71 -1.65 11.92 -8.12
CA ALA A 71 -1.67 11.18 -9.38
C ALA A 71 -0.37 10.40 -9.55
N LEU A 72 -0.47 9.09 -9.78
CA LEU A 72 0.67 8.26 -10.08
C LEU A 72 0.84 8.13 -11.60
N ARG A 73 2.09 8.30 -12.07
CA ARG A 73 2.48 7.89 -13.42
C ARG A 73 2.55 6.36 -13.50
N PRO A 74 2.43 5.73 -14.69
CA PRO A 74 2.41 4.28 -14.83
C PRO A 74 3.57 3.56 -14.11
N ALA A 75 4.77 4.15 -14.17
CA ALA A 75 5.95 3.61 -13.49
C ALA A 75 5.84 3.57 -11.95
N LEU A 76 5.11 4.52 -11.34
CA LEU A 76 4.85 4.53 -9.90
C LEU A 76 3.70 3.61 -9.51
N ILE A 77 2.70 3.44 -10.38
CA ILE A 77 1.66 2.41 -10.17
C ILE A 77 2.34 1.04 -10.13
N LYS A 78 3.20 0.75 -11.10
CA LYS A 78 4.02 -0.47 -11.10
C LYS A 78 4.83 -0.60 -9.82
N ALA A 79 5.54 0.46 -9.43
CA ALA A 79 6.37 0.44 -8.22
C ALA A 79 5.57 0.17 -6.94
N LEU A 80 4.30 0.60 -6.88
CA LEU A 80 3.40 0.26 -5.78
C LEU A 80 3.00 -1.22 -5.81
N LEU A 81 2.53 -1.73 -6.96
CA LEU A 81 2.07 -3.11 -7.09
C LEU A 81 3.19 -4.13 -6.86
N ASP A 82 4.41 -3.82 -7.32
CA ASP A 82 5.61 -4.66 -7.13
C ASP A 82 5.97 -4.91 -5.65
N ARG A 83 5.43 -4.12 -4.71
CA ARG A 83 5.62 -4.31 -3.26
C ARG A 83 4.77 -5.45 -2.69
N GLY A 84 3.76 -5.89 -3.42
CA GLY A 84 2.92 -7.03 -3.08
C GLY A 84 3.19 -8.23 -3.98
N PRO A 85 2.58 -9.39 -3.67
CA PRO A 85 2.61 -10.56 -4.54
C PRO A 85 1.99 -10.21 -5.90
N TYR A 86 2.41 -10.93 -6.93
CA TYR A 86 1.87 -10.74 -8.27
C TYR A 86 0.38 -11.09 -8.33
N ASP A 87 -0.42 -10.22 -8.95
CA ASP A 87 -1.85 -10.43 -9.21
C ASP A 87 -2.16 -10.09 -10.68
N ASP A 88 -2.67 -11.06 -11.44
CA ASP A 88 -3.00 -10.92 -12.85
C ASP A 88 -4.25 -10.06 -13.10
N GLU A 89 -5.19 -10.04 -12.15
CA GLU A 89 -6.34 -9.15 -12.19
C GLU A 89 -5.89 -7.70 -11.95
N GLU A 90 -5.01 -7.44 -10.97
CA GLU A 90 -4.45 -6.10 -10.75
C GLU A 90 -3.64 -5.61 -11.97
N GLU A 91 -2.80 -6.48 -12.55
CA GLU A 91 -2.06 -6.15 -13.76
C GLU A 91 -3.01 -5.75 -14.90
N ALA A 92 -4.11 -6.50 -15.10
CA ALA A 92 -5.10 -6.20 -16.13
C ALA A 92 -5.84 -4.88 -15.87
N VAL A 93 -6.21 -4.60 -14.61
CA VAL A 93 -6.90 -3.37 -14.20
C VAL A 93 -6.04 -2.12 -14.42
N PHE A 94 -4.76 -2.20 -14.06
CA PHE A 94 -3.87 -1.03 -14.07
C PHE A 94 -3.06 -0.87 -15.37
N ARG A 95 -3.14 -1.82 -16.31
CA ARG A 95 -2.49 -1.70 -17.62
C ARG A 95 -2.94 -0.45 -18.36
N GLY A 96 -1.98 0.40 -18.72
CA GLY A 96 -2.24 1.66 -19.43
C GLY A 96 -2.91 2.76 -18.60
N VAL A 97 -3.13 2.55 -17.31
CA VAL A 97 -3.65 3.58 -16.39
C VAL A 97 -2.56 4.62 -16.13
N ASP A 98 -2.93 5.90 -16.22
CA ASP A 98 -2.03 7.02 -16.01
C ASP A 98 -2.77 8.14 -15.26
N GLY A 99 -2.55 8.20 -13.94
CA GLY A 99 -3.20 9.19 -13.08
C GLY A 99 -2.84 10.62 -13.42
N THR A 100 -1.71 10.86 -14.10
CA THR A 100 -1.25 12.23 -14.43
C THR A 100 -2.15 12.91 -15.47
N LYS A 101 -3.00 12.13 -16.15
CA LYS A 101 -4.04 12.61 -17.07
C LYS A 101 -5.33 13.03 -16.37
N VAL A 102 -5.48 12.71 -15.08
CA VAL A 102 -6.68 13.05 -14.29
C VAL A 102 -6.62 14.52 -13.86
N PRO A 103 -7.66 15.33 -14.14
CA PRO A 103 -7.74 16.71 -13.67
C PRO A 103 -7.60 16.80 -12.15
N LYS A 104 -6.86 17.81 -11.67
CA LYS A 104 -6.51 17.94 -10.25
C LYS A 104 -7.75 18.06 -9.35
N GLU A 105 -8.84 18.63 -9.86
CA GLU A 105 -10.13 18.71 -9.17
C GLU A 105 -10.69 17.34 -8.81
N GLN A 106 -10.48 16.34 -9.68
CA GLN A 106 -10.96 14.97 -9.49
C GLN A 106 -10.09 14.16 -8.51
N TRP A 107 -8.91 14.68 -8.12
CA TRP A 107 -8.09 14.02 -7.11
C TRP A 107 -8.81 14.01 -5.76
N TYR A 108 -9.52 15.10 -5.43
CA TYR A 108 -10.28 15.29 -4.19
C TYR A 108 -11.80 15.24 -4.38
N ASN A 109 -12.28 15.21 -5.63
CA ASN A 109 -13.70 15.02 -5.97
C ASN A 109 -13.84 13.97 -7.08
N PRO A 110 -13.49 12.70 -6.80
CA PRO A 110 -13.53 11.67 -7.82
C PRO A 110 -14.97 11.36 -8.27
N PRO A 111 -15.16 10.88 -9.50
CA PRO A 111 -16.44 10.33 -9.95
C PRO A 111 -16.98 9.26 -8.99
N ARG A 112 -18.32 9.13 -8.96
CA ARG A 112 -18.99 8.11 -8.15
C ARG A 112 -18.51 6.71 -8.54
N GLY A 113 -18.20 5.87 -7.55
CA GLY A 113 -17.73 4.50 -7.74
C GLY A 113 -16.22 4.32 -7.72
N ILE A 114 -15.43 5.40 -7.70
CA ILE A 114 -13.96 5.34 -7.58
C ILE A 114 -13.53 4.99 -6.15
N LEU A 115 -14.18 5.60 -5.15
CA LEU A 115 -13.85 5.39 -3.75
C LEU A 115 -14.53 4.14 -3.22
N PRO A 116 -13.86 3.36 -2.36
CA PRO A 116 -14.47 2.23 -1.67
C PRO A 116 -15.51 2.73 -0.65
N GLU A 117 -16.45 1.86 -0.30
CA GLU A 117 -17.46 2.17 0.71
C GLU A 117 -16.82 2.50 2.08
N PRO A 118 -17.40 3.43 2.86
CA PRO A 118 -16.96 3.72 4.22
C PRO A 118 -17.03 2.48 5.13
N LEU A 119 -16.26 2.50 6.22
CA LEU A 119 -16.39 1.45 7.24
C LEU A 119 -17.80 1.44 7.84
N SER A 120 -18.23 0.30 8.37
CA SER A 120 -19.43 0.25 9.21
C SER A 120 -19.13 0.86 10.59
N GLU A 121 -20.17 1.32 11.30
CA GLU A 121 -19.99 1.82 12.68
C GLU A 121 -19.40 0.77 13.62
N GLU A 122 -19.71 -0.51 13.40
CA GLU A 122 -19.17 -1.63 14.16
C GLU A 122 -17.66 -1.76 13.95
N HIS A 123 -17.18 -1.82 12.70
CA HIS A 123 -15.75 -1.88 12.40
C HIS A 123 -15.00 -0.62 12.87
N ARG A 124 -15.63 0.57 12.78
CA ARG A 124 -15.05 1.79 13.36
C ARG A 124 -14.87 1.66 14.87
N LYS A 125 -15.86 1.10 15.58
CA LYS A 125 -15.78 0.90 17.03
C LYS A 125 -14.67 -0.09 17.39
N GLU A 126 -14.62 -1.22 16.71
CA GLU A 126 -13.57 -2.23 16.91
C GLU A 126 -12.17 -1.66 16.66
N GLY A 127 -11.99 -0.91 15.58
CA GLY A 127 -10.74 -0.22 15.27
C GLY A 127 -10.33 0.76 16.37
N ARG A 128 -11.25 1.59 16.87
CA ARG A 128 -10.97 2.52 17.99
C ARG A 128 -10.54 1.77 19.25
N GLU A 129 -11.20 0.67 19.59
CA GLU A 129 -10.83 -0.16 20.73
C GLU A 129 -9.45 -0.80 20.54
N PHE A 130 -9.14 -1.28 19.34
CA PHE A 130 -7.83 -1.83 19.00
C PHE A 130 -6.73 -0.77 19.13
N ILE A 131 -6.93 0.42 18.55
CA ILE A 131 -5.99 1.54 18.63
C ILE A 131 -5.75 1.93 20.10
N GLN A 132 -6.82 2.05 20.88
CA GLN A 132 -6.72 2.42 22.29
C GLN A 132 -5.95 1.38 23.12
N LYS A 133 -6.14 0.08 22.84
CA LYS A 133 -5.41 -1.01 23.50
C LYS A 133 -3.94 -1.08 23.08
N ASN A 134 -3.60 -0.63 21.87
CA ASN A 134 -2.26 -0.75 21.28
C ASN A 134 -1.51 0.58 21.17
N LYS A 135 -1.99 1.64 21.82
CA LYS A 135 -1.49 3.02 21.68
C LYS A 135 0.03 3.12 21.77
N ASP A 136 0.63 2.55 22.81
CA ASP A 136 2.09 2.62 23.01
C ASP A 136 2.88 1.91 21.90
N LYS A 137 2.35 0.83 21.32
CA LYS A 137 2.98 0.10 20.21
C LYS A 137 2.88 0.91 18.92
N ILE A 138 1.72 1.50 18.68
CA ILE A 138 1.46 2.38 17.55
C ILE A 138 2.39 3.60 17.60
N ASP A 139 2.49 4.27 18.75
CA ASP A 139 3.35 5.44 18.92
C ASP A 139 4.83 5.08 18.67
N LYS A 140 5.30 3.93 19.18
CA LYS A 140 6.66 3.43 18.88
C LYS A 140 6.87 3.15 17.40
N ASN A 141 5.90 2.52 16.74
CA ASN A 141 5.98 2.25 15.29
C ASN A 141 6.04 3.55 14.48
N ARG A 142 5.27 4.57 14.88
CA ARG A 142 5.27 5.90 14.24
C ARG A 142 6.60 6.62 14.42
N GLU A 143 7.21 6.52 15.61
CA GLU A 143 8.55 7.07 15.83
C GLU A 143 9.61 6.33 15.01
N ALA A 144 9.53 5.00 14.91
CA ALA A 144 10.43 4.21 14.08
C ALA A 144 10.28 4.52 12.59
N SER A 145 9.04 4.75 12.09
CA SER A 145 8.80 5.06 10.68
C SER A 145 9.39 6.40 10.22
N LYS A 146 9.75 7.31 11.15
CA LYS A 146 10.45 8.56 10.80
C LYS A 146 11.78 8.31 10.08
N ASN A 147 12.43 7.18 10.36
CA ASN A 147 13.65 6.76 9.69
C ASN A 147 13.38 5.76 8.56
N TYR A 148 12.26 5.90 7.82
CA TYR A 148 11.85 4.95 6.78
C TYR A 148 12.93 4.63 5.72
N LYS A 149 13.88 5.53 5.49
CA LYS A 149 15.00 5.29 4.55
C LYS A 149 16.03 4.27 5.08
N ASP A 150 16.02 4.00 6.38
CA ASP A 150 16.85 2.97 7.00
C ASP A 150 16.15 1.59 6.97
N HIS A 151 14.86 1.54 6.61
CA HIS A 151 14.10 0.30 6.52
C HIS A 151 14.35 -0.39 5.18
N LEU A 152 14.32 -1.73 5.21
CA LEU A 152 14.36 -2.54 4.00
C LEU A 152 12.98 -2.51 3.32
N VAL A 153 12.98 -2.39 2.00
CA VAL A 153 11.79 -2.46 1.16
C VAL A 153 11.75 -3.83 0.50
N TYR A 154 10.59 -4.48 0.57
CA TYR A 154 10.36 -5.77 -0.06
C TYR A 154 9.70 -5.54 -1.41
N ILE A 155 10.31 -6.13 -2.44
CA ILE A 155 9.78 -6.19 -3.79
C ILE A 155 9.47 -7.66 -4.04
N GLU A 156 8.19 -7.97 -4.13
CA GLU A 156 7.69 -9.34 -4.16
C GLU A 156 7.28 -9.77 -5.58
N SER A 157 7.10 -8.82 -6.49
CA SER A 157 6.68 -9.11 -7.86
C SER A 157 7.26 -8.13 -8.88
N ASP A 158 7.07 -8.47 -10.16
CA ASP A 158 7.44 -7.65 -11.31
C ASP A 158 6.24 -7.54 -12.26
N HIS A 159 5.26 -6.71 -11.88
CA HIS A 159 4.05 -6.46 -12.67
C HIS A 159 4.41 -5.82 -14.01
N LYS A 160 3.79 -6.28 -15.09
CA LYS A 160 4.07 -5.84 -16.47
C LYS A 160 3.00 -4.89 -16.96
N LEU A 161 3.03 -3.65 -16.48
CA LEU A 161 2.01 -2.65 -16.81
C LEU A 161 2.11 -2.03 -18.22
N GLY A 162 3.22 -2.24 -18.94
CA GLY A 162 3.40 -1.86 -20.36
C GLY A 162 3.72 -0.39 -20.60
#